data_AF-A0A2E2BWT1-F1
#
_entry.id   AF-A0A2E2BWT1-F1
#
_cell.length_a   1.000
_cell.length_b   1.000
_cell.length_c   1.000
_cell.angle_alpha   90.00
_cell.angle_beta   90.00
_cell.angle_gamma   90.00
#
_symmetry.space_group_name_H-M   'P 1'
#
loop_
_entity.id
_entity.type
_entity.pdbx_description
1 polymer ?
#
loop_
_entity_poly.entity_id
_entity_poly.type
_entity_poly.pdbx_seq_one_letter_code
_entity_poly.pdbx_strand_id
1 'polypeptide(L)'
;MTIQLNNICNSQLLQVNYSTVLQAIELTDSNPFTMTIRCSLEWAAIAQCINQGIDSHLEAVCDPQNVFENGHCSVTPHSLCVLLRRMGDTEFQDTDSHSADDIWDAATSLQSSIFTVLGINEYGEYIGRAAMGLE
;
A
#
# COMPACT_ATOMS: atom_id res chain seq x y z
N MET A 1 5.18 14.17 23.19
CA MET A 1 5.85 13.02 22.57
C MET A 1 4.77 12.17 21.95
N THR A 2 4.41 12.44 20.70
CA THR A 2 3.37 11.70 20.00
C THR A 2 3.95 10.32 19.73
N ILE A 3 3.39 9.29 20.36
CA ILE A 3 3.72 7.90 20.01
C ILE A 3 3.28 7.76 18.56
N GLN A 4 4.23 7.75 17.62
CA GLN A 4 3.96 7.30 16.27
C GLN A 4 3.57 5.82 16.43
N LEU A 5 2.26 5.54 16.42
CA LEU A 5 1.77 4.18 16.35
C LEU A 5 2.31 3.61 15.04
N ASN A 6 3.25 2.66 15.13
CA ASN A 6 3.84 1.95 13.99
C ASN A 6 2.84 0.92 13.44
N ASN A 7 1.58 1.35 13.29
CA ASN A 7 0.44 0.52 12.92
C ASN A 7 -0.18 1.10 11.66
N ILE A 8 -0.56 0.22 10.76
CA ILE A 8 -1.34 0.50 9.58
C ILE A 8 -2.78 0.15 9.93
N CYS A 9 -3.70 1.08 9.72
CA CYS A 9 -5.13 0.83 9.83
C CYS A 9 -5.72 0.76 8.42
N ASN A 10 -6.55 -0.25 8.14
CA ASN A 10 -7.41 -0.22 6.95
C ASN A 10 -8.82 0.27 7.32
N SER A 11 -9.66 0.49 6.30
CA SER A 11 -11.05 0.91 6.46
C SER A 11 -11.96 -0.12 7.14
N GLN A 12 -11.51 -1.37 7.29
CA GLN A 12 -12.18 -2.43 8.03
C GLN A 12 -11.71 -2.53 9.50
N LEU A 13 -10.97 -1.52 10.00
CA LEU A 13 -10.37 -1.47 11.34
C LEU A 13 -9.30 -2.55 11.59
N LEU A 14 -8.79 -3.18 10.54
CA LEU A 14 -7.64 -4.05 10.61
C LEU A 14 -6.43 -3.24 11.06
N GLN A 15 -5.72 -3.73 12.10
CA GLN A 15 -4.46 -3.13 12.53
C GLN A 15 -3.31 -4.07 12.21
N VAL A 16 -2.36 -3.59 11.40
CA VAL A 16 -1.16 -4.33 11.03
C VAL A 16 0.07 -3.56 11.50
N ASN A 17 0.92 -4.19 12.30
CA ASN A 17 2.18 -3.57 12.71
C ASN A 17 3.14 -3.46 11.52
N TYR A 18 3.94 -2.38 11.47
CA TYR A 18 4.99 -2.23 10.46
C TYR A 18 5.95 -3.42 10.45
N SER A 19 6.30 -3.96 11.63
CA SER A 19 7.15 -5.14 11.76
C SER A 19 6.57 -6.37 11.06
N THR A 20 5.25 -6.54 11.07
CA THR A 20 4.56 -7.64 10.38
C THR A 20 4.71 -7.50 8.88
N VAL A 21 4.54 -6.29 8.34
CA VAL A 21 4.72 -6.02 6.90
C VAL A 21 6.19 -6.21 6.49
N LEU A 22 7.14 -5.71 7.28
CA LEU A 22 8.57 -5.89 7.01
C LEU A 22 8.96 -7.38 7.01
N GLN A 23 8.52 -8.14 8.02
CA GLN A 23 8.75 -9.57 8.10
C GLN A 23 8.12 -10.31 6.90
N ALA A 24 6.88 -9.97 6.54
CA ALA A 24 6.19 -10.58 5.42
C ALA A 24 6.94 -10.35 4.10
N ILE A 25 7.43 -9.13 3.86
CA ILE A 25 8.20 -8.81 2.65
C ILE A 25 9.55 -9.53 2.66
N GLU A 26 10.27 -9.56 3.79
CA GLU A 26 11.56 -10.27 3.89
C GLU A 26 11.44 -11.78 3.62
N LEU A 27 10.30 -12.37 3.97
CA LEU A 27 9.99 -13.78 3.72
C LEU A 27 9.47 -14.03 2.31
N THR A 28 9.22 -12.99 1.52
CA THR A 28 8.99 -13.09 0.08
C THR A 28 10.28 -12.79 -0.68
N ASP A 29 10.46 -13.42 -1.84
CA ASP A 29 11.55 -13.05 -2.78
C ASP A 29 11.33 -11.65 -3.44
N SER A 30 10.43 -10.83 -2.90
CA SER A 30 10.01 -9.54 -3.45
C SER A 30 10.60 -8.39 -2.63
N ASN A 31 11.92 -8.22 -2.70
CA ASN A 31 12.61 -7.03 -2.19
C ASN A 31 13.40 -6.36 -3.33
N PRO A 32 12.86 -5.30 -3.96
CA PRO A 32 11.69 -4.51 -3.57
C PRO A 32 10.33 -5.18 -3.85
N PHE A 33 9.27 -4.74 -3.15
CA PHE A 33 7.92 -5.21 -3.41
C PHE A 33 7.44 -4.63 -4.74
N THR A 34 7.15 -5.53 -5.67
CA THR A 34 6.87 -5.18 -7.06
C THR A 34 5.41 -5.48 -7.39
N MET A 35 4.70 -4.50 -7.95
CA MET A 35 3.30 -4.63 -8.37
C MET A 35 3.05 -4.01 -9.74
N THR A 36 2.00 -4.44 -10.43
CA THR A 36 1.55 -3.83 -11.68
C THR A 36 0.15 -3.29 -11.49
N ILE A 37 0.01 -1.96 -11.50
CA ILE A 37 -1.25 -1.25 -11.33
C ILE A 37 -1.79 -0.92 -12.71
N ARG A 38 -2.97 -1.46 -13.02
CA ARG A 38 -3.66 -1.26 -14.32
C ARG A 38 -4.91 -0.41 -14.19
N CYS A 39 -5.43 -0.24 -12.98
CA CYS A 39 -6.62 0.54 -12.73
C CYS A 39 -6.27 2.02 -12.57
N SER A 40 -6.95 2.91 -13.28
CA SER A 40 -6.73 4.36 -13.17
C SER A 40 -7.11 4.90 -11.78
N LEU A 41 -8.11 4.29 -11.11
CA LEU A 41 -8.50 4.63 -9.75
C LEU A 41 -7.42 4.28 -8.72
N GLU A 42 -6.84 3.08 -8.83
CA GLU A 42 -5.71 2.67 -7.98
C GLU A 42 -4.51 3.59 -8.19
N TRP A 43 -4.26 4.01 -9.43
CA TRP A 43 -3.23 5.00 -9.74
C TRP A 43 -3.53 6.37 -9.11
N ALA A 44 -4.76 6.86 -9.22
CA ALA A 44 -5.18 8.10 -8.59
C ALA A 44 -5.01 8.04 -7.06
N ALA A 45 -5.37 6.91 -6.45
CA ALA A 45 -5.19 6.68 -5.02
C ALA A 45 -3.70 6.73 -4.62
N ILE A 46 -2.84 5.96 -5.30
CA ILE A 46 -1.39 5.97 -5.04
C ILE A 46 -0.82 7.38 -5.21
N ALA A 47 -1.19 8.08 -6.29
CA ALA A 47 -0.71 9.43 -6.56
C ALA A 47 -1.11 10.41 -5.46
N GLN A 48 -2.35 10.36 -4.97
CA GLN A 48 -2.78 11.21 -3.86
C GLN A 48 -2.09 10.84 -2.54
N CYS A 49 -1.94 9.56 -2.22
CA CYS A 49 -1.20 9.11 -1.04
C CYS A 49 0.26 9.59 -1.03
N ILE A 50 0.92 9.61 -2.19
CA ILE A 50 2.29 10.13 -2.36
C ILE A 50 2.29 11.65 -2.26
N ASN A 51 1.47 12.34 -3.05
CA ASN A 51 1.51 13.80 -3.19
C ASN A 51 1.04 14.56 -1.95
N GLN A 52 0.12 13.99 -1.16
CA GLN A 52 -0.31 14.57 0.10
C GLN A 52 0.67 14.27 1.26
N GLY A 53 1.65 13.39 1.04
CA GLY A 53 2.72 13.11 2.00
C GLY A 53 3.85 14.14 1.91
N ILE A 54 3.94 15.05 2.87
CA ILE A 54 5.16 15.84 3.14
C ILE A 54 6.22 14.93 3.80
N ASP A 55 6.54 13.80 3.18
CA ASP A 55 7.52 12.87 3.70
C ASP A 55 8.46 12.48 2.56
N SER A 56 9.70 12.94 2.63
CA SER A 56 10.77 12.67 1.67
C SER A 56 11.05 11.16 1.50
N HIS A 57 10.48 10.31 2.36
CA HIS A 57 10.52 8.85 2.22
C HIS A 57 9.55 8.28 1.17
N LEU A 58 8.64 9.10 0.63
CA LEU A 58 7.74 8.77 -0.49
C LEU A 58 8.30 9.18 -1.86
N GLU A 59 9.62 9.43 -1.98
CA GLU A 59 10.39 9.18 -3.22
C GLU A 59 10.49 7.66 -3.56
N ALA A 60 9.54 6.88 -3.03
CA ALA A 60 9.52 5.44 -2.89
C ALA A 60 9.28 4.67 -4.18
N VAL A 61 8.80 5.36 -5.21
CA VAL A 61 8.70 4.79 -6.54
C VAL A 61 10.12 4.80 -7.10
N CYS A 62 10.77 3.63 -7.12
CA CYS A 62 12.19 3.53 -7.50
C CYS A 62 12.50 4.03 -8.92
N ASP A 63 11.49 4.26 -9.76
CA ASP A 63 11.67 4.74 -11.13
C ASP A 63 10.42 5.47 -11.71
N PRO A 64 10.10 6.70 -11.24
CA PRO A 64 8.83 7.38 -11.54
C PRO A 64 8.60 7.66 -13.04
N GLN A 65 9.65 7.65 -13.87
CA GLN A 65 9.53 7.87 -15.32
C GLN A 65 8.94 6.66 -16.07
N ASN A 66 9.25 5.42 -15.63
CA ASN A 66 8.74 4.20 -16.27
C ASN A 66 7.34 3.79 -15.76
N VAL A 67 7.00 4.23 -14.55
CA VAL A 67 5.79 3.81 -13.82
C VAL A 67 4.50 4.19 -14.54
N PHE A 68 4.48 5.38 -15.17
CA PHE A 68 3.31 5.85 -15.91
C PHE A 68 3.16 5.22 -17.30
N GLU A 69 4.21 4.61 -17.86
CA GLU A 69 4.16 4.04 -19.22
C GLU A 69 3.67 2.59 -19.25
N ASN A 70 3.91 1.81 -18.17
CA ASN A 70 3.58 0.39 -18.14
C ASN A 70 2.80 -0.07 -16.88
N GLY A 71 2.50 0.86 -15.95
CA GLY A 71 1.80 0.56 -14.71
C GLY A 71 2.66 -0.18 -13.67
N HIS A 72 3.97 -0.29 -13.87
CA HIS A 72 4.86 -0.98 -12.96
C HIS A 72 5.23 -0.10 -11.77
N CYS A 73 5.08 -0.63 -10.56
CA CYS A 73 5.42 0.07 -9.33
C CYS A 73 6.33 -0.81 -8.47
N SER A 74 7.50 -0.28 -8.11
CA SER A 74 8.45 -0.93 -7.22
C SER A 74 8.59 -0.07 -5.97
N VAL A 75 8.31 -0.65 -4.82
CA VAL A 75 8.29 0.04 -3.52
C VAL A 75 9.21 -0.67 -2.55
N THR A 76 10.11 0.06 -1.91
CA THR A 76 10.98 -0.52 -0.87
C THR A 76 10.15 -0.99 0.34
N PRO A 77 10.60 -1.98 1.13
CA PRO A 77 9.81 -2.49 2.25
C PRO A 77 9.37 -1.40 3.26
N HIS A 78 10.27 -0.48 3.57
CA HIS A 78 9.98 0.62 4.49
C HIS A 78 8.98 1.61 3.91
N SER A 79 9.14 1.94 2.62
CA SER A 79 8.19 2.80 1.92
C SER A 79 6.83 2.13 1.75
N LEU A 80 6.76 0.79 1.65
CA LEU A 80 5.50 0.07 1.56
C LEU A 80 4.68 0.22 2.84
N CYS A 81 5.31 0.15 4.02
CA CYS A 81 4.62 0.42 5.29
C CYS A 81 4.01 1.83 5.31
N VAL A 82 4.75 2.83 4.84
CA VAL A 82 4.27 4.22 4.76
C VAL A 82 3.12 4.35 3.77
N LEU A 83 3.25 3.77 2.57
CA LEU A 83 2.22 3.77 1.54
C LEU A 83 0.93 3.12 2.04
N LEU A 84 1.03 1.93 2.64
CA LEU A 84 -0.12 1.21 3.19
C LEU A 84 -0.79 2.01 4.31
N ARG A 85 -0.03 2.65 5.21
CA ARG A 85 -0.62 3.55 6.21
C ARG A 85 -1.38 4.71 5.55
N ARG A 86 -0.78 5.36 4.55
CA ARG A 86 -1.40 6.49 3.86
C ARG A 86 -2.69 6.11 3.13
N MET A 87 -2.78 4.91 2.56
CA MET A 87 -4.04 4.45 1.95
C MET A 87 -5.22 4.46 2.93
N GLY A 88 -4.97 4.25 4.23
CA GLY A 88 -6.00 4.35 5.27
C GLY A 88 -6.20 5.77 5.84
N ASP A 89 -5.15 6.59 5.85
CA ASP A 89 -5.14 7.91 6.50
C ASP A 89 -5.39 9.09 5.54
N THR A 90 -5.31 8.88 4.22
CA THR A 90 -5.41 9.96 3.22
C THR A 90 -6.85 10.43 3.07
N GLU A 91 -7.05 11.74 3.18
CA GLU A 91 -8.29 12.41 2.78
C GLU A 91 -8.27 12.58 1.25
N PHE A 92 -8.90 11.64 0.53
CA PHE A 92 -8.95 11.68 -0.92
C PHE A 92 -9.82 12.83 -1.42
N GLN A 93 -9.42 13.42 -2.55
CA GLN A 93 -10.11 14.51 -3.21
C GLN A 93 -10.58 14.09 -4.60
N ASP A 94 -11.64 14.73 -5.07
CA ASP A 94 -12.10 14.58 -6.44
C ASP A 94 -10.99 14.93 -7.44
N THR A 95 -11.01 14.23 -8.57
CA THR A 95 -10.17 14.52 -9.74
C THR A 95 -11.08 14.85 -10.92
N ASP A 96 -10.51 15.31 -12.03
CA ASP A 96 -11.28 15.58 -13.25
C ASP A 96 -12.03 14.35 -13.79
N SER A 97 -11.65 13.13 -13.39
CA SER A 97 -12.16 11.87 -13.94
C SER A 97 -12.82 10.94 -12.92
N HIS A 98 -12.60 11.15 -11.62
CA HIS A 98 -12.99 10.22 -10.56
C HIS A 98 -13.40 10.97 -9.29
N SER A 99 -14.42 10.46 -8.59
CA SER A 99 -14.84 11.00 -7.29
C SER A 99 -13.90 10.57 -6.16
N ALA A 100 -13.85 11.34 -5.08
CA ALA A 100 -13.09 11.01 -3.88
C ALA A 100 -13.50 9.65 -3.29
N ASP A 101 -14.79 9.32 -3.30
CA ASP A 101 -15.33 8.06 -2.80
C ASP A 101 -14.80 6.87 -3.63
N ASP A 102 -14.82 6.97 -4.97
CA ASP A 102 -14.30 5.91 -5.85
C ASP A 102 -12.78 5.67 -5.63
N ILE A 103 -12.04 6.75 -5.37
CA ILE A 103 -10.60 6.69 -5.12
C ILE A 103 -10.32 6.05 -3.75
N TRP A 104 -11.10 6.40 -2.74
CA TRP A 104 -11.01 5.80 -1.41
C TRP A 104 -11.33 4.30 -1.42
N ASP A 105 -12.38 3.89 -2.16
CA ASP A 105 -12.73 2.48 -2.35
C ASP A 105 -11.58 1.71 -3.02
N ALA A 106 -10.98 2.29 -4.07
CA ALA A 106 -9.83 1.71 -4.74
C ALA A 106 -8.60 1.60 -3.82
N ALA A 107 -8.32 2.62 -3.00
CA ALA A 107 -7.24 2.60 -2.03
C ALA A 107 -7.41 1.49 -0.99
N THR A 108 -8.62 1.36 -0.44
CA THR A 108 -9.01 0.30 0.50
C THR A 108 -8.81 -1.09 -0.11
N SER A 109 -9.30 -1.28 -1.33
CA SER A 109 -9.21 -2.55 -2.05
C SER A 109 -7.75 -2.93 -2.34
N LEU A 110 -6.95 -1.96 -2.79
CA LEU A 110 -5.53 -2.16 -3.07
C LEU A 110 -4.75 -2.50 -1.80
N GLN A 111 -4.97 -1.75 -0.71
CA GLN A 111 -4.33 -2.00 0.58
C GLN A 111 -4.60 -3.44 1.07
N SER A 112 -5.86 -3.88 0.99
CA SER A 112 -6.28 -5.24 1.39
C SER A 112 -5.69 -6.32 0.49
N SER A 113 -5.61 -6.05 -0.82
CA SER A 113 -4.99 -6.96 -1.79
C SER A 113 -3.50 -7.13 -1.52
N ILE A 114 -2.79 -6.05 -1.17
CA ILE A 114 -1.37 -6.11 -0.80
C ILE A 114 -1.18 -6.95 0.46
N PHE A 115 -1.99 -6.76 1.50
CA PHE A 115 -1.92 -7.60 2.70
C PHE A 115 -2.12 -9.09 2.40
N THR A 116 -3.11 -9.40 1.57
CA THR A 116 -3.39 -10.77 1.13
C THR A 116 -2.18 -11.39 0.44
N VAL A 117 -1.58 -10.68 -0.53
CA VAL A 117 -0.40 -11.14 -1.28
C VAL A 117 0.82 -11.32 -0.37
N LEU A 118 0.94 -10.50 0.68
CA LEU A 118 1.98 -10.62 1.70
C LEU A 118 1.74 -11.78 2.67
N GLY A 119 0.62 -12.51 2.59
CA GLY A 119 0.33 -13.59 3.52
C GLY A 119 -0.21 -13.12 4.87
N ILE A 120 -0.78 -11.91 4.92
CA ILE A 120 -1.40 -11.33 6.12
C ILE A 120 -2.91 -11.57 6.06
N ASN A 121 -3.47 -12.15 7.12
CA ASN A 121 -4.89 -12.49 7.20
C ASN A 121 -5.78 -11.28 7.57
N GLU A 122 -7.08 -11.50 7.61
CA GLU A 122 -8.09 -10.50 8.01
C GLU A 122 -8.03 -10.07 9.48
N TYR A 123 -7.15 -10.68 10.28
CA TYR A 123 -6.87 -10.31 11.67
C TYR A 123 -5.54 -9.54 11.83
N GLY A 124 -4.80 -9.33 10.74
CA GLY A 124 -3.55 -8.58 10.72
C GLY A 124 -2.32 -9.41 11.10
N GLU A 125 -2.49 -10.73 11.11
CA GLU A 125 -1.44 -11.69 11.44
C GLU A 125 -0.80 -12.22 10.16
N TYR A 126 0.52 -12.30 10.16
CA TYR A 126 1.25 -12.99 9.09
C TYR A 126 1.13 -14.50 9.28
N ILE A 127 0.46 -15.17 8.33
CA ILE A 127 0.28 -16.63 8.29
C ILE A 127 1.02 -17.29 7.12
N GLY A 128 1.64 -16.47 6.25
CA GLY A 128 2.38 -16.91 5.08
C GLY A 128 1.49 -17.18 3.85
N ARG A 129 2.12 -17.14 2.68
CA ARG A 129 1.43 -17.22 1.37
C ARG A 129 0.79 -18.59 1.12
N ALA A 130 1.45 -19.69 1.51
CA ALA A 130 0.89 -21.03 1.42
C ALA A 130 -0.42 -21.18 2.21
N ALA A 131 -0.48 -20.63 3.43
CA ALA A 131 -1.69 -20.68 4.27
C ALA A 131 -2.84 -19.83 3.70
N MET A 132 -2.52 -18.80 2.90
CA MET A 132 -3.48 -18.00 2.13
C MET A 132 -3.90 -18.66 0.81
N GLY A 133 -3.31 -19.81 0.43
CA GLY A 133 -3.58 -20.49 -0.84
C GLY A 133 -2.95 -19.81 -2.07
N LEU A 134 -1.82 -19.12 -1.88
CA LEU A 134 -1.12 -18.36 -2.93
C LEU A 134 0.15 -19.06 -3.48
N GLU A 135 0.43 -20.28 -3.04
CA GLU A 135 1.57 -21.14 -3.45
C GLU A 135 1.10 -22.49 -4.02
#